data_AF-A0A975CRT6-F1
#
_entry.id   AF-A0A975CRT6-F1
#
_cell.length_a   1.000
_cell.length_b   1.000
_cell.length_c   1.000
_cell.angle_alpha   90.00
_cell.angle_beta   90.00
_cell.angle_gamma   90.00
#
_symmetry.space_group_name_H-M   'P 1'
#
loop_
_entity.id
_entity.type
_entity.pdbx_description
1 polymer ?
#
loop_
_entity_poly.entity_id
_entity_poly.type
_entity_poly.pdbx_seq_one_letter_code
_entity_poly.pdbx_strand_id
1 'polypeptide(L)' 'MNPVTIGDYLKQYRLENGYTAFEMSLELDVYNSTIYKWENNLTKLQGNNLNKIIEFMGYDPRIQNKIKI' A
#
# COMPACT_ATOMS: atom_id res chain seq x y z
N MET A 1 -13.09 -4.60 -3.13
CA MET A 1 -12.36 -3.96 -4.25
C MET A 1 -11.72 -5.06 -5.10
N ASN A 2 -11.40 -4.81 -6.37
CA ASN A 2 -10.62 -5.72 -7.21
C ASN A 2 -9.24 -5.08 -7.48
N PRO A 3 -8.29 -5.17 -6.52
CA PRO A 3 -7.01 -4.47 -6.62
C PRO A 3 -6.12 -5.04 -7.73
N VAL A 4 -5.49 -4.16 -8.51
CA VAL A 4 -4.59 -4.56 -9.61
C VAL A 4 -3.17 -4.05 -9.37
N THR A 5 -3.05 -2.84 -8.84
CA THR A 5 -1.78 -2.17 -8.57
C THR A 5 -1.45 -2.20 -7.07
N ILE A 6 -0.18 -1.98 -6.71
CA ILE A 6 0.21 -1.78 -5.31
C ILE A 6 -0.58 -0.63 -4.67
N GLY A 7 -0.89 0.43 -5.42
CA GLY A 7 -1.71 1.53 -4.94
C GLY A 7 -3.11 1.09 -4.53
N ASP A 8 -3.73 0.22 -5.33
CA ASP A 8 -5.05 -0.35 -5.02
C ASP A 8 -5.00 -1.26 -3.79
N TYR A 9 -3.96 -2.10 -3.70
CA TYR A 9 -3.74 -2.96 -2.52
C TYR A 9 -3.50 -2.14 -1.26
N LEU A 10 -2.73 -1.06 -1.36
CA LEU A 10 -2.48 -0.14 -0.24
C LEU A 10 -3.79 0.53 0.21
N LYS A 11 -4.60 1.02 -0.73
CA LYS A 11 -5.91 1.60 -0.45
C LYS A 11 -6.85 0.60 0.22
N GLN A 12 -6.85 -0.64 -0.26
CA GLN A 12 -7.63 -1.71 0.34
C GLN A 12 -7.19 -1.97 1.78
N TYR A 13 -5.90 -2.17 2.01
CA TYR A 13 -5.34 -2.37 3.34
C TYR A 13 -5.68 -1.21 4.28
N ARG A 14 -5.55 0.03 3.80
CA ARG A 14 -5.87 1.24 4.57
C ARG A 14 -7.31 1.21 5.08
N LEU A 15 -8.25 0.92 4.19
CA LEU A 15 -9.68 0.91 4.50
C LEU A 15 -10.07 -0.29 5.37
N GLU A 16 -9.50 -1.47 5.14
CA GLU A 16 -9.78 -2.67 5.93
C GLU A 16 -9.26 -2.56 7.37
N ASN A 17 -8.18 -1.82 7.60
CA ASN A 17 -7.61 -1.59 8.92
C ASN A 17 -8.05 -0.25 9.56
N GLY A 18 -8.98 0.48 8.94
CA GLY A 18 -9.57 1.69 9.52
C GLY A 18 -8.67 2.93 9.53
N TYR A 19 -7.58 2.95 8.77
CA TYR A 19 -6.67 4.09 8.71
C TYR A 19 -7.24 5.24 7.86
N THR A 20 -7.06 6.46 8.34
CA THR A 20 -7.09 7.64 7.49
C THR A 20 -5.83 7.71 6.61
N ALA A 21 -5.88 8.44 5.49
CA ALA A 21 -4.70 8.65 4.66
C ALA A 21 -3.58 9.39 5.40
N PHE A 22 -3.93 10.23 6.38
CA PHE A 22 -2.97 10.93 7.22
C PHE A 22 -2.25 9.99 8.18
N GLU A 23 -2.97 9.15 8.93
CA GLU A 23 -2.37 8.18 9.85
C GLU A 23 -1.42 7.22 9.11
N MET A 24 -1.86 6.66 7.98
CA MET A 24 -1.01 5.81 7.16
C MET A 24 0.25 6.55 6.65
N SER A 25 0.15 7.85 6.37
CA SER A 25 1.31 8.63 5.95
C SER A 25 2.35 8.81 7.06
N LEU A 26 1.91 8.88 8.32
CA LEU A 26 2.79 8.93 9.49
C LEU A 26 3.51 7.60 9.69
N GLU A 27 2.78 6.48 9.60
CA GLU A 27 3.36 5.12 9.74
C GLU A 27 4.41 4.82 8.66
N LEU A 28 4.16 5.25 7.42
CA LEU A 28 5.07 5.03 6.29
C LEU A 28 6.19 6.07 6.17
N ASP A 29 6.18 7.11 7.03
CA ASP A 29 7.08 8.25 6.99
C ASP A 29 7.14 8.88 5.58
N VAL A 30 5.97 9.33 5.10
CA VAL A 30 5.79 10.02 3.82
C VAL A 30 4.77 11.14 3.95
N TYR A 31 4.73 12.05 2.97
CA TYR A 31 3.67 13.06 2.92
C TYR A 31 2.30 12.43 2.64
N ASN A 32 1.24 12.99 3.23
CA ASN A 32 -0.15 12.57 2.94
C ASN A 32 -0.47 12.60 1.42
N SER A 33 0.05 13.61 0.70
CA SER A 33 -0.09 13.70 -0.75
C SER A 33 0.56 12.53 -1.51
N THR A 34 1.57 11.88 -0.93
CA THR A 34 2.20 10.66 -1.47
C THR A 34 1.23 9.48 -1.39
N ILE A 35 0.54 9.30 -0.26
CA ILE A 35 -0.51 8.27 -0.12
C ILE A 35 -1.60 8.49 -1.17
N TYR A 36 -2.10 9.71 -1.30
CA TYR A 36 -3.10 10.04 -2.32
C TYR A 36 -2.63 9.69 -3.74
N LYS A 37 -1.39 10.05 -4.10
CA LYS A 37 -0.84 9.76 -5.44
C LYS A 37 -0.68 8.26 -5.69
N TRP A 38 -0.29 7.49 -4.68
CA TRP A 38 -0.16 6.04 -4.78
C TRP A 38 -1.53 5.38 -4.95
N GLU A 39 -2.50 5.71 -4.12
CA GLU A 39 -3.86 5.13 -4.16
C GLU A 39 -4.65 5.47 -5.42
N ASN A 40 -4.27 6.56 -6.11
CA ASN A 40 -4.88 6.98 -7.37
C ASN A 40 -4.01 6.68 -8.59
N ASN A 41 -2.92 5.90 -8.44
CA ASN A 41 -2.01 5.51 -9.51
C ASN A 41 -1.39 6.70 -10.29
N LEU A 42 -1.29 7.86 -9.63
CA LEU A 42 -0.72 9.09 -10.22
C LEU A 42 0.81 9.09 -10.24
N THR A 43 1.42 8.21 -9.44
CA THR A 43 2.88 8.01 -9.43
C THR A 43 3.20 6.53 -9.32
N LYS A 44 4.30 6.12 -9.95
CA LYS A 44 4.74 4.73 -9.92
C LYS A 44 5.43 4.43 -8.60
N LEU A 45 4.95 3.41 -7.91
CA LEU A 45 5.49 2.97 -6.63
C LEU A 45 6.62 1.96 -6.88
N GLN A 46 7.86 2.33 -6.54
CA GLN A 46 9.07 1.56 -6.85
C GLN A 46 10.16 1.75 -5.78
N GLY A 47 11.18 0.88 -5.83
CA GLY A 47 12.37 1.00 -4.99
C GLY A 47 12.05 0.92 -3.50
N ASN A 48 12.70 1.77 -2.69
CA ASN A 48 12.54 1.76 -1.23
C ASN A 48 11.09 1.96 -0.76
N ASN A 49 10.28 2.74 -1.47
CA ASN A 49 8.89 2.96 -1.08
C ASN A 49 8.04 1.70 -1.19
N LEU A 50 8.35 0.84 -2.17
CA LEU A 50 7.69 -0.46 -2.29
C LEU A 50 8.07 -1.38 -1.13
N ASN A 51 9.36 -1.42 -0.77
CA ASN A 51 9.82 -2.22 0.36
C ASN A 51 9.19 -1.74 1.67
N LYS A 52 9.15 -0.41 1.91
CA LYS A 52 8.43 0.17 3.07
C LYS A 52 6.99 -0.31 3.17
N ILE A 53 6.26 -0.34 2.06
CA ILE A 53 4.87 -0.80 2.06
C ILE A 53 4.76 -2.30 2.35
N ILE A 54 5.63 -3.13 1.77
CA ILE A 54 5.64 -4.57 2.03
C ILE A 54 5.96 -4.85 3.50
N GLU A 55 6.91 -4.14 4.08
CA GLU A 55 7.26 -4.22 5.50
C GLU A 55 6.10 -3.77 6.39
N PHE A 56 5.47 -2.63 6.07
CA PHE A 56 4.32 -2.10 6.79
C PHE A 56 3.10 -3.04 6.74
N MET A 57 2.82 -3.66 5.59
CA MET A 57 1.72 -4.62 5.44
C MET A 57 2.06 -5.99 6.01
N GLY A 58 3.35 -6.31 6.19
CA GLY A 58 3.84 -7.61 6.64
C GLY A 58 3.82 -8.71 5.56
N TYR A 59 3.44 -8.39 4.32
CA TYR A 59 3.43 -9.30 3.17
C TYR A 59 3.46 -8.53 1.85
N ASP A 60 3.85 -9.18 0.75
CA ASP A 60 3.73 -8.60 -0.58
C ASP A 60 2.34 -8.88 -1.16
N PRO A 61 1.47 -7.86 -1.31
CA PRO A 61 0.10 -8.07 -1.73
C PRO A 61 -0.05 -8.45 -3.21
N ARG A 62 1.03 -8.37 -4.01
CA ARG A 62 1.02 -8.81 -5.43
C ARG A 62 1.13 -10.32 -5.57
N ILE A 63 1.64 -11.00 -4.54
CA ILE A 63 1.83 -12.44 -4.57
C ILE A 63 0.51 -13.09 -4.16
N GLN A 64 -0.45 -13.15 -5.08
CA GLN A 64 -1.56 -14.09 -4.94
C GLN A 64 -1.08 -15.49 -5.30
N ASN A 65 -0.42 -16.15 -4.33
CA ASN A 65 -0.52 -17.59 -4.18
C ASN A 65 -0.26 -17.93 -2.72
N LYS A 66 -1.31 -18.45 -2.05
CA LYS A 66 -1.16 -19.27 -0.85
C LYS A 66 -0.01 -20.24 -1.14
N ILE A 67 1.00 -20.30 -0.27
CA ILE A 67 1.90 -21.45 -0.26
C ILE A 67 0.97 -22.66 -0.11
N LYS A 68 0.75 -23.40 -1.19
CA LYS A 68 0.19 -24.74 -1.10
C LYS A 68 1.30 -25.58 -0.49
N ILE A 69 1.26 -25.70 0.84
CA ILE A 69 1.84 -26.85 1.54
C ILE A 69 0.92 -28.05 1.28
#